data_AF-A0A7J7QQI6-F1
#
_entry.id   AF-A0A7J7QQI6-F1
#
_cell.length_a   1.000
_cell.length_b   1.000
_cell.length_c   1.000
_cell.angle_alpha   90.00
_cell.angle_beta   90.00
_cell.angle_gamma   90.00
#
_symmetry.space_group_name_H-M   'P 1'
#
loop_
_entity.id
_entity.type
_entity.pdbx_description
1 polymer ?
#
loop_
_entity_poly.entity_id
_entity_poly.type
_entity_poly.pdbx_seq_one_letter_code
_entity_poly.pdbx_strand_id
1 'polypeptide(L)'
;MDDARSSGMLPTTPPAKPFHLHLVGRGDVKTLRIPTAMANLTTVHFNLKFPQYYDQIHHTHALLMLLGSNNYLLQKMSSTVVSSLMTGTPIIADAKVLKSYTFLKPEHVHLMGPGETEMDVMQRVLRMSPQEVFGVRQRVLDLAEHLNRRTLQVLQTFMPMDSDALQAQVKKHNGTAQHAQLMCGRCLRIICMQQHLRLAAHAQSNAWGRQHLSMLGAAVARQLLRATHLHWVSRQQQFVFQMGYHAPSADKVLLL
;
A
#
# COMPACT_ATOMS: atom_id res chain seq x y z
N MET A 1 38.38 14.65 -5.40
CA MET A 1 36.91 14.78 -5.37
C MET A 1 36.60 15.89 -6.35
N ASP A 2 36.54 15.52 -7.62
CA ASP A 2 36.54 16.48 -8.73
C ASP A 2 35.10 16.78 -9.11
N ASP A 3 34.67 17.99 -8.76
CA ASP A 3 33.39 18.53 -9.18
C ASP A 3 33.40 18.73 -10.70
N ALA A 4 32.72 17.84 -11.41
CA ALA A 4 32.40 17.93 -12.84
C ALA A 4 31.65 19.23 -13.22
N ARG A 5 31.30 20.07 -12.24
CA ARG A 5 30.76 21.41 -12.45
C ARG A 5 31.81 22.44 -12.88
N SER A 6 33.10 22.16 -12.71
CA SER A 6 34.20 23.11 -13.02
C SER A 6 34.75 23.01 -14.45
N SER A 7 34.48 21.94 -15.20
CA SER A 7 35.18 21.64 -16.46
C SER A 7 34.49 22.13 -17.74
N GLY A 8 33.29 22.73 -17.65
CA GLY A 8 32.57 23.24 -18.83
C GLY A 8 32.17 22.16 -19.87
N MET A 9 32.42 20.88 -19.59
CA MET A 9 31.93 19.80 -20.43
C MET A 9 30.46 19.54 -20.13
N LEU A 10 29.62 19.71 -21.15
CA LEU A 10 28.26 19.19 -21.12
C LEU A 10 28.33 17.66 -20.91
N PRO A 11 27.60 17.08 -19.94
CA PRO A 11 27.54 15.64 -19.79
C PRO A 11 27.10 15.01 -21.11
N THR A 12 27.95 14.18 -21.72
CA THR A 12 27.71 13.55 -23.04
C THR A 12 26.72 12.39 -22.98
N THR A 13 26.13 12.14 -21.81
CA THR A 13 25.04 11.18 -21.66
C THR A 13 23.75 11.83 -22.16
N PRO A 14 23.00 11.21 -23.09
CA PRO A 14 21.72 11.75 -23.53
C PRO A 14 20.87 12.10 -22.30
N PRO A 15 20.17 13.26 -22.29
CA PRO A 15 19.36 13.64 -21.14
C PRO A 15 18.40 12.49 -20.85
N ALA A 16 18.44 11.98 -19.62
CA ALA A 16 17.55 10.92 -19.19
C ALA A 16 16.13 11.30 -19.62
N LYS A 17 15.39 10.33 -20.17
CA LYS A 17 14.02 10.54 -20.63
C LYS A 17 13.27 11.29 -19.50
N PRO A 18 12.58 12.41 -19.80
CA PRO A 18 11.98 13.23 -18.77
C PRO A 18 11.10 12.36 -17.89
N PHE A 19 11.28 12.49 -16.57
CA PHE A 19 10.52 11.73 -15.61
C PHE A 19 9.06 12.18 -15.62
N HIS A 20 8.16 11.24 -15.37
CA HIS A 20 6.74 11.52 -15.32
C HIS A 20 6.24 11.39 -13.89
N LEU A 21 5.51 12.39 -13.43
CA LEU A 21 5.06 12.50 -12.06
C LEU A 21 3.59 12.13 -11.97
N HIS A 22 3.26 11.12 -11.17
CA HIS A 22 1.87 10.80 -10.88
C HIS A 22 1.51 11.38 -9.51
N LEU A 23 0.61 12.36 -9.47
CA LEU A 23 0.07 12.90 -8.23
C LEU A 23 -1.19 12.13 -7.87
N VAL A 24 -1.18 11.38 -6.79
CA VAL A 24 -2.35 10.61 -6.35
C VAL A 24 -2.84 11.13 -5.00
N GLY A 25 -4.13 11.42 -4.91
CA GLY A 25 -4.71 11.87 -3.65
C GLY A 25 -6.18 12.29 -3.75
N ARG A 26 -6.56 13.21 -2.87
CA ARG A 26 -7.88 13.83 -2.82
C ARG A 26 -7.75 15.34 -2.99
N GLY A 27 -8.80 15.98 -3.50
CA GLY A 27 -8.86 17.43 -3.70
C GLY A 27 -9.15 17.83 -5.14
N ASP A 28 -8.77 19.06 -5.47
CA ASP A 28 -8.96 19.67 -6.79
C ASP A 28 -7.60 20.04 -7.40
N VAL A 29 -7.40 19.77 -8.69
CA VAL A 29 -6.20 20.10 -9.47
C VAL A 29 -5.85 21.58 -9.33
N LYS A 30 -6.85 22.46 -9.31
CA LYS A 30 -6.65 23.92 -9.23
C LYS A 30 -5.93 24.34 -7.96
N THR A 31 -6.09 23.56 -6.88
CA THR A 31 -5.43 23.84 -5.59
C THR A 31 -3.95 23.47 -5.58
N LEU A 32 -3.51 22.63 -6.53
CA LEU A 32 -2.13 22.15 -6.57
C LEU A 32 -1.14 23.17 -7.12
N ARG A 33 -1.62 24.20 -7.83
CA ARG A 33 -0.79 25.26 -8.43
C ARG A 33 0.45 24.70 -9.16
N ILE A 34 0.24 23.65 -9.96
CA ILE A 34 1.33 22.99 -10.71
C ILE A 34 1.94 24.02 -11.67
N PRO A 35 3.26 24.28 -11.61
CA PRO A 35 3.91 25.20 -12.54
C PRO A 35 3.70 24.76 -13.99
N THR A 36 3.47 25.69 -14.90
CA THR A 36 3.22 25.39 -16.32
C THR A 36 4.33 24.55 -16.95
N ALA A 37 5.58 24.78 -16.54
CA ALA A 37 6.74 24.00 -16.98
C ALA A 37 6.66 22.50 -16.62
N MET A 38 5.92 22.14 -15.57
CA MET A 38 5.76 20.76 -15.08
C MET A 38 4.45 20.11 -15.53
N ALA A 39 3.53 20.86 -16.14
CA ALA A 39 2.20 20.37 -16.48
C ALA A 39 2.25 19.15 -17.43
N ASN A 40 3.15 19.18 -18.42
CA ASN A 40 3.32 18.08 -19.38
C ASN A 40 4.05 16.86 -18.80
N LEU A 41 4.68 17.02 -17.64
CA LEU A 41 5.41 15.96 -16.93
C LEU A 41 4.62 15.41 -15.75
N THR A 42 3.36 15.83 -15.58
CA THR A 42 2.55 15.51 -14.41
C THR A 42 1.19 14.98 -14.81
N THR A 43 0.80 13.81 -14.30
CA THR A 43 -0.57 13.32 -14.34
C THR A 43 -1.16 13.32 -12.93
N VAL A 44 -2.35 13.90 -12.80
CA VAL A 44 -3.04 13.98 -11.51
C VAL A 44 -4.20 13.00 -11.48
N HIS A 45 -4.22 12.16 -10.45
CA HIS A 45 -5.25 11.16 -10.22
C HIS A 45 -5.98 11.48 -8.91
N PHE A 46 -7.24 11.90 -9.03
CA PHE A 46 -8.08 12.19 -7.87
C PHE A 46 -9.16 11.14 -7.67
N ASN A 47 -9.44 10.86 -6.39
CA ASN A 47 -10.57 10.04 -5.96
C ASN A 47 -10.62 8.65 -6.64
N LEU A 48 -9.44 8.07 -6.90
CA LEU A 48 -9.33 6.72 -7.46
C LEU A 48 -10.04 5.70 -6.55
N LYS A 49 -10.74 4.75 -7.17
CA LYS A 49 -11.25 3.59 -6.44
C LYS A 49 -10.07 2.76 -5.94
N PHE A 50 -10.28 2.03 -4.85
CA PHE A 50 -9.23 1.24 -4.20
C PHE A 50 -8.38 0.41 -5.19
N PRO A 51 -8.95 -0.41 -6.11
CA PRO A 51 -8.13 -1.18 -7.03
C PRO A 51 -7.28 -0.30 -7.97
N GLN A 52 -7.86 0.78 -8.48
CA GLN A 52 -7.17 1.71 -9.38
C GLN A 52 -6.03 2.44 -8.67
N TYR A 53 -6.23 2.81 -7.40
CA TYR A 53 -5.20 3.46 -6.60
C TYR A 53 -3.94 2.58 -6.47
N TYR A 54 -4.09 1.32 -6.07
CA TYR A 54 -2.96 0.41 -5.93
C TYR A 54 -2.37 -0.01 -7.28
N ASP A 55 -3.19 -0.06 -8.34
CA ASP A 55 -2.72 -0.30 -9.70
C ASP A 55 -1.81 0.83 -10.20
N GLN A 56 -2.15 2.10 -9.93
CA GLN A 56 -1.26 3.23 -10.26
C GLN A 56 0.07 3.15 -9.50
N ILE A 57 0.03 2.83 -8.21
CA ILE A 57 1.23 2.69 -7.38
C ILE A 57 2.11 1.53 -7.86
N HIS A 58 1.51 0.41 -8.26
CA HIS A 58 2.24 -0.76 -8.72
C HIS A 58 3.09 -0.49 -9.97
N HIS A 59 2.62 0.38 -10.87
CA HIS A 59 3.30 0.71 -12.14
C HIS A 59 4.33 1.85 -12.04
N THR A 60 4.74 2.21 -10.81
CA THR A 60 5.73 3.27 -10.56
C THR A 60 7.03 2.71 -10.00
N HIS A 61 8.13 3.43 -10.19
CA HIS A 61 9.46 3.07 -9.73
C HIS A 61 9.60 3.30 -8.23
N ALA A 62 9.11 4.44 -7.74
CA ALA A 62 9.24 4.83 -6.36
C ALA A 62 8.10 5.73 -5.88
N LEU A 63 7.86 5.73 -4.56
CA LEU A 63 6.92 6.62 -3.90
C LEU A 63 7.65 7.70 -3.13
N LEU A 64 7.20 8.95 -3.28
CA LEU A 64 7.65 10.02 -2.40
C LEU A 64 6.71 10.17 -1.21
N MET A 65 7.30 10.20 -0.01
CA MET A 65 6.56 10.46 1.21
C MET A 65 6.45 11.97 1.47
N LEU A 66 5.38 12.58 0.95
CA LEU A 66 5.02 13.95 1.30
C LEU A 66 4.18 13.95 2.59
N LEU A 67 4.87 13.87 3.72
CA LEU A 67 4.21 13.85 5.03
C LEU A 67 3.65 15.23 5.35
N GLY A 68 2.33 15.33 5.57
CA GLY A 68 1.67 16.59 5.95
C GLY A 68 1.98 17.05 7.38
N SER A 69 2.62 16.20 8.21
CA SER A 69 2.95 16.50 9.60
C SER A 69 4.02 15.53 10.13
N ASN A 70 4.85 16.01 11.07
CA ASN A 70 5.80 15.18 11.82
C ASN A 70 5.11 14.10 12.67
N ASN A 71 3.80 14.19 12.91
CA ASN A 71 3.06 13.15 13.64
C ASN A 71 3.15 11.78 12.94
N TYR A 72 3.35 11.73 11.63
CA TYR A 72 3.59 10.50 10.88
C TYR A 72 4.97 9.86 11.11
N LEU A 73 5.86 10.54 11.83
CA LEU A 73 7.15 10.01 12.26
C LEU A 73 7.14 9.61 13.74
N LEU A 74 6.13 10.04 14.50
CA LEU A 74 6.14 9.89 15.97
C LEU A 74 5.01 9.00 16.48
N GLN A 75 3.80 9.14 15.94
CA GLN A 75 2.58 8.59 16.55
C GLN A 75 1.66 7.91 15.54
N LYS A 76 1.82 8.20 14.24
CA LYS A 76 0.92 7.71 13.18
C LYS A 76 1.68 6.92 12.14
N MET A 77 1.07 5.83 11.70
CA MET A 77 1.52 5.10 10.53
C MET A 77 1.04 5.82 9.27
N SER A 78 1.95 6.11 8.33
CA SER A 78 1.61 6.65 7.02
C SER A 78 1.00 5.58 6.11
N SER A 79 -0.11 5.93 5.47
CA SER A 79 -0.74 5.07 4.45
C SER A 79 0.16 4.83 3.23
N THR A 80 1.13 5.72 2.96
CA THR A 80 2.13 5.54 1.91
C THR A 80 3.05 4.37 2.21
N VAL A 81 3.48 4.19 3.46
CA VAL A 81 4.30 3.05 3.87
C VAL A 81 3.54 1.74 3.72
N VAL A 82 2.25 1.72 4.09
CA VAL A 82 1.39 0.55 3.87
C VAL A 82 1.21 0.28 2.38
N SER A 83 1.00 1.32 1.58
CA SER A 83 0.82 1.19 0.13
C SER A 83 2.07 0.64 -0.56
N SER A 84 3.25 1.06 -0.10
CA SER A 84 4.55 0.52 -0.52
C SER A 84 4.63 -0.98 -0.27
N LEU A 85 4.36 -1.43 0.96
CA LEU A 85 4.38 -2.85 1.32
C LEU A 85 3.36 -3.67 0.54
N MET A 86 2.16 -3.13 0.29
CA MET A 86 1.12 -3.84 -0.45
C MET A 86 1.44 -4.02 -1.94
N THR A 87 2.15 -3.08 -2.54
CA THR A 87 2.44 -3.06 -4.00
C THR A 87 3.85 -3.52 -4.33
N GLY A 88 4.73 -3.60 -3.34
CA GLY A 88 6.17 -3.79 -3.55
C GLY A 88 6.88 -2.55 -4.11
N THR A 89 6.21 -1.40 -4.22
CA THR A 89 6.85 -0.18 -4.74
C THR A 89 7.63 0.51 -3.62
N PRO A 90 8.97 0.66 -3.71
CA PRO A 90 9.78 1.24 -2.65
C PRO A 90 9.49 2.73 -2.43
N ILE A 91 9.67 3.17 -1.19
CA ILE A 91 9.61 4.60 -0.84
C ILE A 91 11.00 5.25 -0.98
N ILE A 92 11.02 6.52 -1.32
CA ILE A 92 12.16 7.41 -1.06
C ILE A 92 12.07 7.82 0.41
N ALA A 93 13.14 7.59 1.18
CA ALA A 93 13.14 7.76 2.62
C ALA A 93 14.46 8.34 3.12
N ASP A 94 14.39 9.15 4.18
CA ASP A 94 15.56 9.64 4.89
C ASP A 94 15.85 8.81 6.16
N ALA A 95 16.90 9.17 6.88
CA ALA A 95 17.25 8.51 8.14
C ALA A 95 16.16 8.66 9.22
N LYS A 96 15.37 9.75 9.21
CA LYS A 96 14.29 9.96 10.18
C LYS A 96 13.16 8.97 9.95
N VAL A 97 12.79 8.73 8.70
CA VAL A 97 11.83 7.72 8.30
C VAL A 97 12.26 6.34 8.77
N LEU A 98 13.51 5.94 8.52
CA LEU A 98 14.01 4.64 8.98
C LEU A 98 14.05 4.52 10.51
N LYS A 99 14.30 5.62 11.22
CA LYS A 99 14.23 5.66 12.68
C LYS A 99 12.80 5.47 13.20
N SER A 100 11.81 6.03 12.52
CA SER A 100 10.40 5.93 12.88
C SER A 100 9.77 4.58 12.52
N TYR A 101 10.06 4.09 11.32
CA TYR A 101 9.55 2.84 10.79
C TYR A 101 10.61 1.74 10.92
N THR A 102 10.85 1.29 12.15
CA THR A 102 11.99 0.41 12.50
C THR A 102 11.98 -0.97 11.82
N PHE A 103 10.86 -1.38 11.23
CA PHE A 103 10.80 -2.59 10.40
C PHE A 103 11.35 -2.37 8.99
N LEU A 104 11.44 -1.12 8.52
CA LEU A 104 12.16 -0.77 7.30
C LEU A 104 13.65 -0.72 7.60
N LYS A 105 14.43 -1.06 6.58
CA LYS A 105 15.89 -1.03 6.61
C LYS A 105 16.37 -0.37 5.32
N PRO A 106 17.63 0.12 5.25
CA PRO A 106 18.16 0.77 4.06
C PRO A 106 17.93 -0.01 2.75
N GLU A 107 17.99 -1.35 2.80
CA GLU A 107 17.78 -2.20 1.62
C GLU A 107 16.32 -2.22 1.09
N HIS A 108 15.35 -1.81 1.91
CA HIS A 108 13.92 -1.80 1.58
C HIS A 108 13.45 -0.47 0.96
N VAL A 109 14.33 0.52 0.85
CA VAL A 109 13.97 1.88 0.43
C VAL A 109 14.99 2.45 -0.54
N HIS A 110 14.61 3.52 -1.24
CA HIS A 110 15.58 4.40 -1.86
C HIS A 110 16.04 5.41 -0.80
N LEU A 111 17.09 5.04 -0.07
CA LEU A 111 17.64 5.85 1.01
C LEU A 111 18.25 7.14 0.44
N MET A 112 17.86 8.27 1.02
CA MET A 112 18.45 9.58 0.78
C MET A 112 19.78 9.71 1.53
N GLY A 113 20.84 10.01 0.79
CA GLY A 113 22.18 10.22 1.32
C GLY A 113 22.33 11.55 2.06
N PRO A 114 23.45 11.75 2.78
CA PRO A 114 23.74 13.03 3.44
C PRO A 114 23.78 14.18 2.44
N GLY A 115 22.93 15.19 2.63
CA GLY A 115 22.86 16.37 1.75
C GLY A 115 22.13 16.14 0.42
N GLU A 116 21.65 14.93 0.13
CA GLU A 116 20.75 14.70 -1.00
C GLU A 116 19.36 15.29 -0.69
N THR A 117 18.70 15.77 -1.73
CA THR A 117 17.26 16.10 -1.73
C THR A 117 16.46 14.94 -2.33
N GLU A 118 15.14 14.97 -2.17
CA GLU A 118 14.22 14.03 -2.80
C GLU A 118 14.42 13.95 -4.32
N MET A 119 14.67 15.11 -4.96
CA MET A 119 14.91 15.20 -6.40
C MET A 119 16.21 14.49 -6.81
N ASP A 120 17.27 14.58 -6.00
CA ASP A 120 18.53 13.89 -6.27
C ASP A 120 18.32 12.37 -6.26
N VAL A 121 17.55 11.87 -5.29
CA VAL A 121 17.18 10.45 -5.23
C VAL A 121 16.30 10.04 -6.41
N MET A 122 15.32 10.86 -6.79
CA MET A 122 14.48 10.60 -7.98
C MET A 122 15.34 10.46 -9.24
N GLN A 123 16.29 11.38 -9.46
CA GLN A 123 17.22 11.30 -10.59
C GLN A 123 18.10 10.04 -10.53
N ARG A 124 18.54 9.65 -9.33
CA ARG A 124 19.32 8.43 -9.13
C ARG A 124 18.52 7.18 -9.46
N VAL A 125 17.26 7.09 -9.00
CA VAL A 125 16.35 5.98 -9.31
C VAL A 125 16.11 5.83 -10.81
N LEU A 126 15.92 6.94 -11.52
CA LEU A 126 15.71 6.92 -12.99
C LEU A 126 16.94 6.46 -13.78
N ARG A 127 18.13 6.55 -13.19
CA ARG A 127 19.39 6.08 -13.78
C ARG A 127 19.73 4.64 -13.38
N MET A 128 18.96 4.03 -12.48
CA MET A 128 19.16 2.63 -12.09
C MET A 128 18.84 1.69 -13.24
N SER A 129 19.57 0.59 -13.31
CA SER A 129 19.23 -0.53 -14.17
C SER A 129 17.89 -1.16 -13.72
N PRO A 130 17.15 -1.81 -14.64
CA PRO A 130 15.95 -2.55 -14.27
C PRO A 130 16.19 -3.55 -13.13
N GLN A 131 17.34 -4.21 -13.12
CA GLN A 131 17.74 -5.19 -12.11
C GLN A 131 17.84 -4.57 -10.72
N GLU A 132 18.42 -3.36 -10.61
CA GLU A 132 18.51 -2.63 -9.34
C GLU A 132 17.13 -2.22 -8.84
N VAL A 133 16.28 -1.66 -9.71
CA VAL A 133 14.90 -1.28 -9.37
C VAL A 133 14.11 -2.50 -8.90
N PHE A 134 14.10 -3.58 -9.68
CA PHE A 134 13.39 -4.81 -9.31
C PHE A 134 13.97 -5.47 -8.06
N GLY A 135 15.28 -5.35 -7.82
CA GLY A 135 15.93 -5.84 -6.62
C GLY A 135 15.40 -5.17 -5.35
N VAL A 136 15.23 -3.84 -5.37
CA VAL A 136 14.61 -3.12 -4.23
C VAL A 136 13.15 -3.54 -4.06
N ARG A 137 12.37 -3.60 -5.16
CA ARG A 137 10.96 -4.04 -5.12
C ARG A 137 10.79 -5.43 -4.51
N GLN A 138 11.65 -6.38 -4.88
CA GLN A 138 11.60 -7.73 -4.34
C GLN A 138 11.85 -7.73 -2.83
N ARG A 139 12.82 -6.95 -2.34
CA ARG A 139 13.08 -6.82 -0.89
C ARG A 139 11.90 -6.22 -0.13
N VAL A 140 11.17 -5.26 -0.72
CA VAL A 140 9.94 -4.72 -0.13
C VAL A 140 8.86 -5.79 -0.04
N LEU A 141 8.69 -6.61 -1.09
CA LEU A 141 7.73 -7.72 -1.09
C LEU A 141 8.09 -8.80 -0.06
N ASP A 142 9.37 -9.15 0.04
CA ASP A 142 9.86 -10.13 1.02
C ASP A 142 9.61 -9.64 2.46
N LEU A 143 9.84 -8.34 2.70
CA LEU A 143 9.51 -7.70 3.98
C LEU A 143 8.01 -7.74 4.26
N ALA A 144 7.17 -7.41 3.28
CA ALA A 144 5.72 -7.45 3.43
C ALA A 144 5.24 -8.87 3.76
N GLU A 145 5.79 -9.90 3.10
CA GLU A 145 5.51 -11.30 3.41
C GLU A 145 5.93 -11.65 4.84
N HIS A 146 7.13 -11.24 5.26
CA HIS A 146 7.63 -11.46 6.62
C HIS A 146 6.70 -10.84 7.68
N LEU A 147 6.29 -9.57 7.49
CA LEU A 147 5.37 -8.88 8.41
C LEU A 147 4.00 -9.55 8.47
N ASN A 148 3.48 -9.98 7.31
CA ASN A 148 2.22 -10.71 7.21
C ASN A 148 2.28 -12.06 7.95
N ARG A 149 3.37 -12.80 7.79
CA ARG A 149 3.59 -14.08 8.48
C ARG A 149 3.65 -13.91 10.00
N ARG A 150 4.41 -12.91 10.47
CA ARG A 150 4.49 -12.57 11.89
C ARG A 150 3.14 -12.15 12.44
N THR A 151 2.38 -11.35 11.69
CA THR A 151 1.02 -10.95 12.07
C THR A 151 0.10 -12.14 12.21
N LEU A 152 0.15 -13.10 11.26
CA LEU A 152 -0.65 -14.32 11.32
C LEU A 152 -0.32 -15.15 12.58
N GLN A 153 0.95 -15.31 12.92
CA GLN A 153 1.37 -16.04 14.13
C GLN A 153 0.82 -15.40 15.41
N VAL A 154 0.90 -14.07 15.51
CA VAL A 154 0.32 -13.32 16.64
C VAL A 154 -1.20 -13.51 16.69
N LEU A 155 -1.88 -13.37 15.55
CA LEU A 155 -3.33 -13.57 15.47
C LEU A 155 -3.74 -14.99 15.86
N GLN A 156 -2.99 -16.02 15.46
CA GLN A 156 -3.27 -17.41 15.83
C GLN A 156 -3.14 -17.67 17.34
N THR A 157 -2.30 -16.90 18.03
CA THR A 157 -2.15 -17.00 19.49
C THR A 157 -3.40 -16.46 20.20
N PHE A 158 -3.98 -15.36 19.72
CA PHE A 158 -5.15 -14.72 20.32
C PHE A 158 -6.49 -15.23 19.78
N MET A 159 -6.48 -15.73 18.55
CA MET A 159 -7.62 -16.24 17.81
C MET A 159 -7.18 -17.54 17.14
N PRO A 160 -7.08 -18.65 17.89
CA PRO A 160 -6.79 -19.96 17.31
C PRO A 160 -7.90 -20.27 16.31
N MET A 161 -7.58 -20.10 15.03
CA MET A 161 -8.46 -20.52 13.96
C MET A 161 -8.22 -22.02 13.79
N ASP A 162 -9.22 -22.84 14.03
CA ASP A 162 -9.16 -24.29 13.79
C ASP A 162 -8.63 -24.53 12.37
N SER A 163 -7.38 -24.97 12.27
CA SER A 163 -6.69 -25.16 11.00
C SER A 163 -7.44 -26.13 10.09
N ASP A 164 -8.19 -27.05 10.71
CA ASP A 164 -8.91 -28.12 10.04
C ASP A 164 -10.13 -27.59 9.27
N ALA A 165 -10.82 -26.59 9.80
CA ALA A 165 -11.94 -25.93 9.11
C ALA A 165 -11.44 -25.09 7.92
N LEU A 166 -10.29 -24.42 8.08
CA LEU A 166 -9.70 -23.60 7.03
C LEU A 166 -9.09 -24.47 5.91
N GLN A 167 -8.39 -25.55 6.24
CA GLN A 167 -7.86 -26.50 5.26
C GLN A 167 -8.98 -27.24 4.51
N ALA A 168 -10.09 -27.58 5.18
CA ALA A 168 -11.27 -28.15 4.54
C ALA A 168 -11.91 -27.17 3.53
N GLN A 169 -11.97 -25.87 3.85
CA GLN A 169 -12.46 -24.85 2.92
C GLN A 169 -11.51 -24.60 1.74
N VAL A 170 -10.20 -24.57 1.97
CA VAL A 170 -9.18 -24.44 0.90
C VAL A 170 -9.24 -25.64 -0.04
N LYS A 171 -9.41 -26.86 0.47
CA LYS A 171 -9.57 -28.07 -0.35
C LYS A 171 -10.86 -28.04 -1.18
N LYS A 172 -11.95 -27.49 -0.63
CA LYS A 172 -13.24 -27.33 -1.33
C LYS A 172 -13.19 -26.27 -2.45
N HIS A 173 -12.44 -25.19 -2.26
CA HIS A 173 -12.30 -24.12 -3.27
C HIS A 173 -11.20 -24.38 -4.31
N ASN A 174 -10.13 -25.11 -3.96
CA ASN A 174 -9.12 -25.51 -4.96
C ASN A 174 -9.65 -26.51 -5.99
N GLY A 175 -10.72 -27.26 -5.69
CA GLY A 175 -11.43 -28.08 -6.67
C GLY A 175 -12.19 -27.28 -7.75
N THR A 176 -12.41 -25.97 -7.55
CA THR A 176 -13.06 -25.08 -8.54
C THR A 176 -12.09 -24.10 -9.20
N ALA A 177 -10.90 -23.88 -8.63
CA ALA A 177 -9.91 -22.91 -9.12
C ALA A 177 -9.01 -23.42 -10.26
N GLN A 178 -9.04 -24.72 -10.60
CA GLN A 178 -8.24 -25.29 -11.68
C GLN A 178 -8.55 -24.72 -13.09
N HIS A 179 -9.62 -23.93 -13.24
CA HIS A 179 -9.97 -23.24 -14.50
C HIS A 179 -9.47 -21.79 -14.63
N ALA A 180 -8.95 -21.16 -13.57
CA ALA A 180 -8.62 -19.72 -13.57
C ALA A 180 -7.11 -19.41 -13.47
N GLN A 181 -6.26 -20.39 -13.74
CA GLN A 181 -4.82 -20.32 -13.45
C GLN A 181 -3.96 -20.02 -14.68
N LEU A 182 -4.39 -19.04 -15.48
CA LEU A 182 -3.58 -18.37 -16.49
C LEU A 182 -3.85 -16.87 -16.34
N MET A 183 -2.96 -16.18 -15.61
CA MET A 183 -2.60 -14.74 -15.66
C MET A 183 -2.13 -14.24 -14.27
N CYS A 184 -0.82 -13.97 -14.17
CA CYS A 184 -0.09 -13.25 -13.10
C CYS A 184 -0.30 -13.70 -11.62
N GLY A 185 0.38 -14.78 -11.23
CA GLY A 185 0.18 -15.50 -9.96
C GLY A 185 0.78 -14.93 -8.67
N ARG A 186 1.29 -13.69 -8.63
CA ARG A 186 1.88 -13.10 -7.40
C ARG A 186 1.07 -11.94 -6.80
N CYS A 187 0.57 -10.99 -7.61
CA CYS A 187 -0.33 -9.94 -7.11
C CYS A 187 -1.68 -10.49 -6.61
N LEU A 188 -2.15 -11.59 -7.20
CA LEU A 188 -3.41 -12.23 -6.79
C LEU A 188 -3.34 -12.80 -5.37
N ARG A 189 -2.16 -13.15 -4.84
CA ARG A 189 -2.04 -13.78 -3.52
C ARG A 189 -2.25 -12.78 -2.38
N ILE A 190 -1.78 -11.54 -2.52
CA ILE A 190 -1.98 -10.48 -1.51
C ILE A 190 -3.46 -10.04 -1.50
N ILE A 191 -4.07 -9.89 -2.69
CA ILE A 191 -5.50 -9.59 -2.82
C ILE A 191 -6.35 -10.77 -2.33
N CYS A 192 -5.96 -12.02 -2.65
CA CYS A 192 -6.60 -13.22 -2.12
C CYS A 192 -6.48 -13.28 -0.61
N MET A 193 -5.34 -12.97 -0.01
CA MET A 193 -5.18 -12.99 1.44
C MET A 193 -6.08 -11.95 2.13
N GLN A 194 -6.21 -10.75 1.55
CA GLN A 194 -7.19 -9.74 2.03
C GLN A 194 -8.65 -10.17 1.79
N GLN A 195 -8.98 -10.80 0.66
CA GLN A 195 -10.32 -11.36 0.42
C GLN A 195 -10.61 -12.55 1.34
N HIS A 196 -9.63 -13.38 1.67
CA HIS A 196 -9.77 -14.53 2.56
C HIS A 196 -9.92 -14.06 4.02
N LEU A 197 -9.21 -13.01 4.44
CA LEU A 197 -9.46 -12.36 5.73
C LEU A 197 -10.86 -11.73 5.81
N ARG A 198 -11.37 -11.13 4.72
CA ARG A 198 -12.77 -10.67 4.64
C ARG A 198 -13.78 -11.81 4.70
N LEU A 199 -13.53 -12.93 4.02
CA LEU A 199 -14.40 -14.10 4.03
C LEU A 199 -14.38 -14.83 5.39
N ALA A 200 -13.21 -14.92 6.04
CA ALA A 200 -13.07 -15.49 7.37
C ALA A 200 -13.82 -14.66 8.41
N ALA A 201 -13.67 -13.33 8.38
CA ALA A 201 -14.43 -12.44 9.27
C ALA A 201 -15.95 -12.51 9.02
N HIS A 202 -16.37 -12.67 7.76
CA HIS A 202 -17.78 -12.84 7.40
C HIS A 202 -18.34 -14.22 7.81
N ALA A 203 -17.52 -15.28 7.75
CA ALA A 203 -17.90 -16.61 8.23
C ALA A 203 -18.05 -16.64 9.76
N GLN A 204 -17.18 -15.94 10.48
CA GLN A 204 -17.21 -15.82 11.94
C GLN A 204 -18.42 -15.01 12.42
N SER A 205 -18.79 -13.92 11.73
CA SER A 205 -20.02 -13.17 12.02
C SER A 205 -21.29 -14.02 11.83
N ASN A 206 -21.28 -14.91 10.85
CA ASN A 206 -22.40 -15.81 10.56
C ASN A 206 -22.47 -16.99 11.54
N ALA A 207 -21.33 -17.47 12.06
CA ALA A 207 -21.29 -18.52 13.08
C ALA A 207 -21.76 -17.98 14.45
N TRP A 208 -21.28 -16.81 14.85
CA TRP A 208 -21.67 -16.16 16.11
C TRP A 208 -23.15 -15.72 16.09
N GLY A 209 -23.64 -15.24 14.95
CA GLY A 209 -25.06 -14.96 14.74
C GLY A 209 -25.93 -16.22 14.87
N ARG A 210 -25.50 -17.37 14.35
CA ARG A 210 -26.30 -18.62 14.43
C ARG A 210 -26.44 -19.17 15.85
N GLN A 211 -25.46 -18.98 16.73
CA GLN A 211 -25.54 -19.45 18.12
C GLN A 211 -26.48 -18.60 19.00
N HIS A 212 -26.65 -17.30 18.70
CA HIS A 212 -27.55 -16.41 19.46
C HIS A 212 -28.97 -16.30 18.86
N LEU A 213 -29.21 -16.77 17.64
CA LEU A 213 -30.49 -16.65 16.93
C LEU A 213 -31.45 -17.83 17.13
N SER A 214 -31.12 -18.81 17.98
CA SER A 214 -32.08 -19.85 18.37
C SER A 214 -33.17 -19.35 19.33
N MET A 215 -33.02 -18.16 19.92
CA MET A 215 -34.00 -17.56 20.85
C MET A 215 -34.85 -16.42 20.25
N LEU A 216 -34.53 -15.93 19.05
CA LEU A 216 -35.23 -14.81 18.42
C LEU A 216 -35.77 -15.26 17.06
N GLY A 217 -37.09 -15.24 16.89
CA GLY A 217 -37.79 -15.73 15.70
C GLY A 217 -37.17 -15.27 14.37
N ALA A 218 -37.19 -16.14 13.37
CA ALA A 218 -36.44 -16.04 12.12
C ALA A 218 -36.59 -14.71 11.34
N ALA A 219 -37.66 -13.94 11.56
CA ALA A 219 -37.85 -12.62 10.97
C ALA A 219 -36.97 -11.55 11.64
N VAL A 220 -36.93 -11.51 12.97
CA VAL A 220 -36.12 -10.58 13.77
C VAL A 220 -34.63 -10.89 13.61
N ALA A 221 -34.30 -12.18 13.54
CA ALA A 221 -32.96 -12.68 13.25
C ALA A 221 -32.38 -12.15 11.94
N ARG A 222 -33.18 -12.15 10.87
CA ARG A 222 -32.77 -11.69 9.53
C ARG A 222 -32.62 -10.16 9.46
N GLN A 223 -33.44 -9.42 10.22
CA GLN A 223 -33.33 -7.97 10.32
C GLN A 223 -32.10 -7.55 11.13
N LEU A 224 -31.83 -8.21 12.24
CA LEU A 224 -30.63 -7.96 13.06
C LEU A 224 -29.34 -8.33 12.31
N LEU A 225 -29.29 -9.46 11.61
CA LEU A 225 -28.13 -9.85 10.79
C LEU A 225 -27.84 -8.86 9.67
N ARG A 226 -28.88 -8.33 9.00
CA ARG A 226 -28.73 -7.28 7.98
C ARG A 226 -28.23 -5.98 8.62
N ALA A 227 -28.74 -5.60 9.79
CA ALA A 227 -28.30 -4.41 10.50
C ALA A 227 -26.85 -4.54 10.99
N THR A 228 -26.44 -5.66 11.59
CA THR A 228 -25.07 -5.87 12.08
C THR A 228 -24.05 -6.05 10.94
N HIS A 229 -24.43 -6.68 9.82
CA HIS A 229 -23.55 -6.82 8.65
C HIS A 229 -23.31 -5.47 7.95
N LEU A 230 -24.37 -4.68 7.75
CA LEU A 230 -24.25 -3.32 7.22
C LEU A 230 -23.49 -2.41 8.20
N HIS A 231 -23.68 -2.56 9.51
CA HIS A 231 -22.98 -1.75 10.52
C HIS A 231 -21.51 -2.16 10.69
N TRP A 232 -21.15 -3.45 10.51
CA TRP A 232 -19.77 -3.93 10.62
C TRP A 232 -18.94 -3.68 9.35
N VAL A 233 -19.52 -3.87 8.16
CA VAL A 233 -18.87 -3.49 6.88
C VAL A 233 -18.73 -1.96 6.80
N SER A 234 -19.74 -1.21 7.27
CA SER A 234 -19.67 0.24 7.44
C SER A 234 -18.59 0.63 8.45
N ARG A 235 -18.48 -0.03 9.60
CA ARG A 235 -17.44 0.27 10.61
C ARG A 235 -16.03 -0.15 10.21
N GLN A 236 -15.80 -1.22 9.44
CA GLN A 236 -14.45 -1.53 8.94
C GLN A 236 -14.03 -0.61 7.80
N GLN A 237 -14.95 -0.26 6.89
CA GLN A 237 -14.68 0.75 5.88
C GLN A 237 -14.48 2.12 6.54
N GLN A 238 -15.30 2.47 7.54
CA GLN A 238 -15.12 3.66 8.37
C GLN A 238 -13.84 3.59 9.18
N PHE A 239 -13.39 2.50 9.79
CA PHE A 239 -12.15 2.51 10.58
C PHE A 239 -10.91 2.78 9.70
N VAL A 240 -10.91 2.26 8.46
CA VAL A 240 -9.89 2.56 7.45
C VAL A 240 -10.06 3.98 6.86
N PHE A 241 -11.28 4.53 6.82
CA PHE A 241 -11.56 5.90 6.37
C PHE A 241 -11.42 6.98 7.47
N GLN A 242 -11.65 6.64 8.73
CA GLN A 242 -11.82 7.52 9.89
C GLN A 242 -10.47 7.82 10.55
N MET A 243 -9.45 7.00 10.26
CA MET A 243 -8.03 7.41 10.35
C MET A 243 -7.69 8.62 9.45
N GLY A 244 -8.60 9.04 8.56
CA GLY A 244 -8.46 10.20 7.68
C GLY A 244 -9.54 11.28 7.81
N TYR A 245 -10.33 11.32 8.90
CA TYR A 245 -11.41 12.32 9.05
C TYR A 245 -11.24 13.18 10.32
N HIS A 246 -10.35 14.17 10.22
CA HIS A 246 -10.43 15.54 10.75
C HIS A 246 -9.02 16.15 10.83
N ALA A 247 -8.43 16.43 9.66
CA ALA A 247 -7.34 17.39 9.54
C ALA A 247 -7.36 17.95 8.10
N PRO A 248 -7.20 19.27 7.88
CA PRO A 248 -7.19 19.88 6.56
C PRO A 248 -5.93 19.55 5.72
N SER A 249 -5.13 18.56 6.10
CA SER A 249 -3.93 18.12 5.38
C SER A 249 -4.12 16.69 4.87
N ALA A 250 -4.76 16.52 3.70
CA ALA A 250 -4.80 15.23 3.03
C ALA A 250 -3.38 14.81 2.60
N ASP A 251 -2.95 13.61 2.98
CA ASP A 251 -1.71 13.00 2.49
C ASP A 251 -1.74 12.93 0.96
N LYS A 252 -0.76 13.55 0.31
CA LYS A 252 -0.56 13.47 -1.14
C LYS A 252 0.55 12.47 -1.38
N VAL A 253 0.34 11.54 -2.30
CA VAL A 253 1.39 10.60 -2.71
C VAL A 253 1.90 11.04 -4.07
N LEU A 254 3.21 11.30 -4.15
CA LEU A 254 3.91 11.47 -5.41
C LEU A 254 4.38 10.09 -5.86
N LEU A 255 4.11 9.70 -7.09
CA LEU A 255 4.67 8.50 -7.71
C LEU A 255 5.59 8.91 -8.85
N LEU A 256 6.73 8.22 -8.96
CA LEU A 256 7.74 8.39 -9.99
C LEU A 256 7.75 7.20 -10.95
#